data_AF-A0A2X3GWY3-F1
#
_entry.id   AF-A0A2X3GWY3-F1
#
_cell.length_a   1.000
_cell.length_b   1.000
_cell.length_c   1.000
_cell.angle_alpha   90.00
_cell.angle_beta   90.00
_cell.angle_gamma   90.00
#
_symmetry.space_group_name_H-M   'P 1'
#
loop_
_entity.id
_entity.type
_entity.pdbx_description
1 polymer ?
#
loop_
_entity_poly.entity_id
_entity_poly.type
_entity_poly.pdbx_seq_one_letter_code
_entity_poly.pdbx_strand_id
1 'polypeptide(L)'
;MTENKSHRDEAVLLLKEDARRILQLIKVQMDNLTLPQCPAYEEVLDTQMYGLSREINFATRLGLIEMEEGKRLLATLEKNYLHCMNCR
;
A
#
# COMPACT_ATOMS: atom_id res chain seq x y z
N MET A 1 -17.67 14.60 27.50
CA MET A 1 -17.65 14.81 26.03
C MET A 1 -16.20 14.81 25.61
N THR A 2 -15.70 14.03 24.66
CA THR A 2 -16.23 13.21 23.56
C THR A 2 -15.00 12.52 22.98
N GLU A 3 -15.04 11.23 22.65
CA GLU A 3 -14.34 10.65 21.48
C GLU A 3 -14.55 9.14 21.45
N ASN A 4 -15.77 8.71 21.11
CA ASN A 4 -15.98 7.39 20.54
C ASN A 4 -15.72 7.50 19.03
N LYS A 5 -14.48 7.80 18.64
CA LYS A 5 -14.05 7.63 17.25
C LYS A 5 -14.03 6.13 17.00
N SER A 6 -14.71 5.68 15.96
CA SER A 6 -14.66 4.29 15.55
C SER A 6 -13.20 3.93 15.22
N HIS A 7 -12.53 3.16 16.09
CA HIS A 7 -11.15 2.69 15.86
C HIS A 7 -11.00 1.94 14.52
N ARG A 8 -12.11 1.42 13.98
CA ARG A 8 -12.20 0.88 12.62
C ARG A 8 -11.88 1.94 11.57
N ASP A 9 -12.52 3.11 11.65
CA ASP A 9 -12.38 4.16 10.64
C ASP A 9 -10.97 4.75 10.66
N GLU A 10 -10.38 4.88 11.86
CA GLU A 10 -9.00 5.31 12.05
C GLU A 10 -8.01 4.29 11.47
N ALA A 11 -8.19 3.00 11.74
CA ALA A 11 -7.36 1.94 11.16
C ALA A 11 -7.44 1.91 9.63
N VAL A 12 -8.65 2.04 9.06
CA VAL A 12 -8.84 2.09 7.60
C VAL A 12 -8.16 3.34 7.01
N LEU A 13 -8.23 4.48 7.68
CA LEU A 13 -7.61 5.71 7.22
C LEU A 13 -6.08 5.59 7.20
N LEU A 14 -5.48 5.06 8.27
CA LEU A 14 -4.03 4.83 8.35
C LEU A 14 -3.57 3.88 7.24
N LEU A 15 -4.22 2.72 7.07
CA LEU A 15 -3.88 1.75 6.02
C LEU A 15 -3.99 2.35 4.60
N LYS A 16 -4.95 3.26 4.38
CA LYS A 16 -5.07 4.00 3.10
C LYS A 16 -3.94 5.00 2.92
N GLU A 17 -3.49 5.67 3.97
CA GLU A 17 -2.34 6.57 3.91
C GLU A 17 -1.03 5.84 3.64
N ASP A 18 -0.83 4.68 4.29
CA ASP A 18 0.30 3.78 4.00
C ASP A 18 0.30 3.33 2.53
N ALA A 19 -0.85 2.85 2.05
CA ALA A 19 -1.03 2.50 0.64
C ALA A 19 -0.75 3.69 -0.30
N ARG A 20 -1.21 4.90 0.04
CA ARG A 20 -0.96 6.10 -0.76
C ARG A 20 0.53 6.43 -0.85
N ARG A 21 1.29 6.26 0.24
CA ARG A 21 2.75 6.46 0.24
C ARG A 21 3.45 5.47 -0.68
N ILE A 22 3.08 4.19 -0.64
CA ILE A 22 3.61 3.18 -1.55
C ILE A 22 3.27 3.52 -3.01
N LEU A 23 2.03 3.91 -3.29
CA LEU A 23 1.60 4.34 -4.63
C LEU A 23 2.42 5.53 -5.14
N GLN A 24 2.77 6.48 -4.27
CA GLN A 24 3.60 7.62 -4.63
C GLN A 24 5.02 7.18 -5.02
N LEU A 25 5.61 6.21 -4.31
CA LEU A 25 6.91 5.63 -4.69
C LEU A 25 6.86 4.95 -6.06
N ILE A 26 5.79 4.19 -6.34
CA ILE A 26 5.56 3.57 -7.66
C ILE A 26 5.47 4.65 -8.76
N LYS A 27 4.72 5.74 -8.52
CA LYS A 27 4.58 6.83 -9.50
C LYS A 27 5.89 7.57 -9.77
N VAL A 28 6.70 7.81 -8.73
CA VAL A 28 8.02 8.45 -8.89
C VAL A 28 8.95 7.62 -9.79
N GLN A 29 8.84 6.29 -9.76
CA GLN A 29 9.56 5.42 -10.70
C GLN A 29 9.07 5.62 -12.15
N MET A 30 7.76 5.78 -12.35
CA MET A 30 7.19 6.02 -13.69
C MET A 30 7.56 7.39 -14.27
N ASP A 31 7.48 8.44 -13.45
CA ASP A 31 7.66 9.83 -13.91
C ASP A 31 9.14 10.16 -14.17
N ASN A 32 10.06 9.51 -13.45
CA ASN A 32 11.50 9.68 -13.65
C ASN A 32 12.04 8.66 -14.66
N LEU A 33 11.60 8.74 -15.93
CA LEU A 33 12.08 7.94 -17.08
C LEU A 33 13.62 7.94 -17.30
N THR A 34 14.38 8.68 -16.49
CA THR A 34 15.84 8.72 -16.44
C THR A 34 16.46 7.80 -15.38
N LEU A 35 15.66 7.27 -14.45
CA LEU A 35 16.10 6.22 -13.53
C LEU A 35 16.00 4.89 -14.29
N PRO A 36 17.11 4.20 -14.58
CA PRO A 36 17.03 2.81 -15.02
C PRO A 36 16.24 2.02 -13.97
N GLN A 37 15.43 1.04 -14.41
CA GLN A 37 14.83 0.04 -13.51
C GLN A 37 15.95 -0.47 -12.60
N CYS A 38 15.95 0.02 -11.36
CA CYS A 38 17.04 -0.20 -10.44
C CYS A 38 16.59 -1.36 -9.55
N PRO A 39 17.29 -2.51 -9.56
CA PRO A 39 16.91 -3.67 -8.77
C PRO A 39 16.66 -3.33 -7.29
N ALA A 40 17.40 -2.35 -6.75
CA ALA A 40 17.23 -1.87 -5.39
C ALA A 40 15.87 -1.20 -5.14
N TYR A 41 15.27 -0.53 -6.13
CA TYR A 41 13.95 0.08 -5.99
C TYR A 41 12.82 -0.95 -6.00
N GLU A 42 12.94 -1.99 -6.81
CA GLU A 42 12.01 -3.13 -6.82
C GLU A 42 12.02 -3.83 -5.46
N GLU A 43 13.20 -4.15 -4.92
CA GLU A 43 13.35 -4.76 -3.59
C GLU A 43 12.76 -3.89 -2.47
N VAL A 44 12.93 -2.57 -2.54
CA VAL A 44 12.33 -1.63 -1.59
C VAL A 44 10.81 -1.64 -1.71
N LEU A 45 10.26 -1.60 -2.93
CA LEU A 45 8.81 -1.64 -3.15
C LEU A 45 8.20 -2.95 -2.67
N ASP A 46 8.84 -4.09 -2.95
CA ASP A 46 8.42 -5.41 -2.48
C ASP A 46 8.40 -5.48 -0.94
N THR A 47 9.43 -4.93 -0.29
CA THR A 47 9.50 -4.86 1.17
C THR A 47 8.39 -3.98 1.75
N GLN A 48 8.08 -2.84 1.12
CA GLN A 48 6.99 -1.95 1.55
C GLN A 48 5.61 -2.58 1.35
N MET A 49 5.39 -3.26 0.23
CA MET A 49 4.18 -4.02 -0.05
C MET A 49 3.98 -5.14 0.98
N TYR A 50 5.05 -5.86 1.32
CA TYR A 50 5.02 -6.87 2.37
C TYR A 50 4.68 -6.25 3.73
N GLY A 51 5.31 -5.12 4.09
CA GLY A 51 5.01 -4.37 5.31
C GLY A 51 3.52 -4.04 5.45
N LEU A 52 2.94 -3.41 4.43
CA LEU A 52 1.50 -3.11 4.40
C LEU A 52 0.64 -4.37 4.50
N SER A 53 1.02 -5.48 3.87
CA SER A 53 0.29 -6.74 3.99
C SER A 53 0.23 -7.26 5.43
N ARG A 54 1.30 -7.04 6.22
CA ARG A 54 1.37 -7.42 7.63
C ARG A 54 0.50 -6.53 8.50
N GLU A 55 0.46 -5.23 8.23
CA GLU A 55 -0.40 -4.27 8.93
C GLU A 55 -1.89 -4.58 8.66
N ILE A 56 -2.25 -4.85 7.41
CA ILE A 56 -3.60 -5.28 7.03
C ILE A 56 -3.97 -6.59 7.74
N ASN A 57 -3.06 -7.57 7.75
CA ASN A 57 -3.31 -8.84 8.45
C ASN A 57 -3.54 -8.63 9.95
N PHE A 58 -2.74 -7.77 10.58
CA PHE A 58 -2.89 -7.42 11.98
C PHE A 58 -4.25 -6.74 12.26
N ALA A 59 -4.61 -5.72 11.48
CA ALA A 59 -5.90 -5.04 11.62
C ALA A 59 -7.08 -5.97 11.36
N THR A 60 -6.96 -6.90 10.40
CA THR A 60 -8.00 -7.90 10.11
C THR A 60 -8.20 -8.84 11.31
N ARG A 61 -7.12 -9.28 11.95
CA ARG A 61 -7.17 -10.15 13.14
C ARG A 61 -7.78 -9.44 14.36
N LEU A 62 -7.67 -8.12 14.43
CA LEU A 62 -8.34 -7.29 15.45
C LEU A 62 -9.80 -6.98 15.11
N GLY A 63 -10.30 -7.37 13.93
CA GLY A 63 -11.65 -7.04 13.46
C GLY A 63 -11.84 -5.57 13.08
N LEU A 64 -10.74 -4.82 12.88
CA LEU A 64 -10.75 -3.40 12.53
C LEU A 64 -10.90 -3.17 11.03
N ILE A 65 -10.71 -4.20 10.21
CA ILE A 65 -10.91 -4.14 8.76
C ILE A 65 -11.39 -5.50 8.27
N GLU A 66 -12.25 -5.50 7.25
CA GLU A 66 -12.65 -6.72 6.58
C GLU A 66 -11.54 -7.21 5.64
N MET A 67 -11.34 -8.53 5.59
CA MET A 67 -10.33 -9.15 4.74
C MET A 67 -10.44 -8.71 3.27
N GLU A 68 -11.66 -8.58 2.76
CA GLU A 68 -11.90 -8.14 1.39
C GLU A 68 -11.52 -6.67 1.15
N GLU A 69 -11.65 -5.81 2.16
CA GLU A 69 -11.19 -4.42 2.06
C GLU A 69 -9.66 -4.35 2.04
N GLY A 70 -8.99 -5.12 2.89
CA GLY A 70 -7.54 -5.27 2.89
C GLY A 70 -7.00 -5.79 1.55
N LYS A 71 -7.62 -6.83 0.98
CA LYS A 71 -7.26 -7.37 -0.33
C LYS A 71 -7.42 -6.33 -1.45
N ARG A 72 -8.48 -5.51 -1.43
CA ARG A 72 -8.69 -4.46 -2.43
C ARG A 72 -7.59 -3.38 -2.39
N LEU A 73 -7.09 -3.03 -1.20
CA LEU A 73 -5.97 -2.10 -1.06
C LEU A 73 -4.70 -2.65 -1.72
N LEU A 74 -4.35 -3.90 -1.39
CA LEU A 74 -3.17 -4.56 -1.97
C LEU A 74 -3.29 -4.75 -3.49
N ALA A 75 -4.44 -5.23 -3.97
CA ALA A 75 -4.67 -5.45 -5.40
C ALA A 75 -4.57 -4.15 -6.23
N THR A 76 -4.96 -3.01 -5.63
CA THR A 76 -4.80 -1.70 -6.28
C THR A 76 -3.32 -1.36 -6.45
N LEU A 77 -2.50 -1.61 -5.44
CA LEU A 77 -1.07 -1.37 -5.50
C LEU A 77 -0.36 -2.32 -6.46
N GLU A 78 -0.68 -3.62 -6.42
CA GLU A 78 -0.15 -4.63 -7.35
C GLU A 78 -0.43 -4.27 -8.81
N LYS A 79 -1.65 -3.79 -9.11
CA LYS A 79 -1.99 -3.34 -10.46
C LYS A 79 -1.13 -2.16 -10.92
N ASN A 80 -0.91 -1.17 -10.05
CA ASN A 80 -0.09 0.00 -10.38
C ASN A 80 1.39 -0.40 -10.51
N TYR A 81 1.89 -1.26 -9.63
CA TYR A 81 3.24 -1.81 -9.69
C TYR A 81 3.48 -2.56 -10.99
N LEU A 82 2.57 -3.48 -11.35
CA LEU A 82 2.65 -4.23 -12.60
C LEU A 82 2.60 -3.30 -13.83
N HIS A 83 1.79 -2.24 -13.78
CA HIS A 83 1.76 -1.26 -14.85
C HIS A 83 3.12 -0.54 -15.00
N CYS A 84 3.71 -0.07 -13.89
CA CYS A 84 5.04 0.54 -13.86
C CYS A 84 6.13 -0.39 -14.43
N MET A 85 6.12 -1.67 -14.04
CA MET A 85 7.09 -2.67 -14.50
C MET A 85 6.97 -2.99 -16.00
N ASN A 86 5.79 -2.79 -16.59
CA ASN A 86 5.53 -3.06 -18.01
C ASN A 86 5.61 -1.81 -18.90
N CYS A 87 5.80 -0.61 -18.33
CA CYS A 87 6.15 0.59 -19.08
C CYS A 87 7.61 0.45 -19.56
N ARG A 88 7.78 -0.14 -20.75
CA ARG A 88 9.04 -0.16 -21.51
C ARG A 88 9.21 1.13 -22.31
#